data_AF-A0AAX4KL14-F1
#
_entry.id   AF-A0AAX4KL14-F1
#
_cell.length_a   1.000
_cell.length_b   1.000
_cell.length_c   1.000
_cell.angle_alpha   90.00
_cell.angle_beta   90.00
_cell.angle_gamma   90.00
#
_symmetry.space_group_name_H-M   'P 1'
#
loop_
_entity.id
_entity.type
_entity.pdbx_description
1 polymer ?
#
loop_
_entity_poly.entity_id
_entity_poly.type
_entity_poly.pdbx_seq_one_letter_code
_entity_poly.pdbx_strand_id
1 'polypeptide(L)'
;MLFSPSSRNRLILLSTIIAASILLLYSQAEQASYVYGSWSHYVTSLSTPCLDSIQHQRQILLSSYAESLSGITHVALLDAPWHHNSGDSAIWLGEVALLEALGIEIRYVCQHDDYSVPELEAALEDIPHSQTAILLHGGGNFGDIWGGHQKLRNEILTDLPNRKIRHFPQTFEFNLDRPSDLLEESLKAYQSHPDVEIVARDSESLRLFEETFTGVQVRLTPDVALFIGFDQDSPFTPPIMRAPGSDMTILNLQGSFYTSFEQSSALQQVSSPFGWPTMSFHSTAQHDIVVVARGDKEGGQNRQDADVWSGLSDYTVAIRDWGDEWGNIKRPVKANFGEIDNGAGQKTTFMDYWNQAALLRVQWAMSMISTGKIIISDRLHTDIMAILLGIGHVVIETGSLRKVERVSDTWLTSCIIPEDTPSQPRLTDANTIFVHSENEAIRAAQGLLGWIEGGANWSRVHGD
;
A
#
# COMPACT_ATOMS: atom_id res chain seq x y z
N MET A 1 -25.01 -22.13 11.45
CA MET A 1 -23.99 -22.95 10.77
C MET A 1 -24.14 -22.73 9.29
N LEU A 2 -23.20 -22.02 8.67
CA LEU A 2 -22.74 -22.13 7.28
C LEU A 2 -21.83 -20.92 7.04
N PHE A 3 -20.55 -21.11 7.39
CA PHE A 3 -19.36 -20.39 6.92
C PHE A 3 -19.29 -18.86 7.13
N SER A 4 -18.38 -18.43 8.02
CA SER A 4 -17.94 -17.02 8.13
C SER A 4 -17.36 -16.52 6.79
N PRO A 5 -17.41 -15.22 6.48
CA PRO A 5 -16.81 -14.64 5.27
C PRO A 5 -15.36 -15.12 5.02
N SER A 6 -14.56 -15.17 6.09
CA SER A 6 -13.18 -15.70 6.07
C SER A 6 -13.06 -17.15 5.59
N SER A 7 -14.05 -18.01 5.86
CA SER A 7 -14.04 -19.40 5.40
C SER A 7 -14.42 -19.58 3.94
N ARG A 8 -15.20 -18.64 3.36
CA ARG A 8 -15.45 -18.58 1.90
C ARG A 8 -14.22 -18.12 1.15
N ASN A 9 -13.53 -17.10 1.64
CA ASN A 9 -12.30 -16.59 1.00
C ASN A 9 -11.16 -17.63 1.09
N ARG A 10 -11.06 -18.37 2.19
CA ARG A 10 -10.16 -19.55 2.28
C ARG A 10 -10.52 -20.65 1.28
N LEU A 11 -11.80 -20.91 1.03
CA LEU A 11 -12.22 -21.88 0.01
C LEU A 11 -11.89 -21.41 -1.40
N ILE A 12 -12.06 -20.11 -1.68
CA ILE A 12 -11.70 -19.49 -2.95
C ILE A 12 -10.18 -19.57 -3.15
N LEU A 13 -9.37 -19.21 -2.14
CA LEU A 13 -7.91 -19.31 -2.17
C LEU A 13 -7.45 -20.76 -2.33
N LEU A 14 -8.04 -21.72 -1.61
CA LEU A 14 -7.74 -23.14 -1.80
C LEU A 14 -8.09 -23.57 -3.22
N SER A 15 -9.24 -23.12 -3.75
CA SER A 15 -9.68 -23.46 -5.10
C SER A 15 -8.80 -22.84 -6.17
N THR A 16 -8.26 -21.63 -5.98
CA THR A 16 -7.33 -20.99 -6.91
C THR A 16 -5.93 -21.59 -6.81
N ILE A 17 -5.45 -21.95 -5.62
CA ILE A 17 -4.20 -22.69 -5.44
C ILE A 17 -4.32 -24.10 -6.06
N ILE A 18 -5.43 -24.80 -5.84
CA ILE A 18 -5.71 -26.10 -6.46
C ILE A 18 -5.81 -25.94 -7.98
N ALA A 19 -6.50 -24.92 -8.49
CA ALA A 19 -6.58 -24.66 -9.93
C ALA A 19 -5.21 -24.32 -10.54
N ALA A 20 -4.39 -23.50 -9.87
CA ALA A 20 -3.04 -23.17 -10.29
C ALA A 20 -2.11 -24.39 -10.24
N SER A 21 -2.25 -25.23 -9.23
CA SER A 21 -1.51 -26.49 -9.07
C SER A 21 -1.93 -27.52 -10.14
N ILE A 22 -3.24 -27.61 -10.43
CA ILE A 22 -3.79 -28.41 -11.52
C ILE A 22 -3.26 -27.88 -12.85
N LEU A 23 -3.21 -26.56 -13.09
CA LEU A 23 -2.65 -25.97 -14.30
C LEU A 23 -1.15 -26.25 -14.50
N LEU A 24 -0.36 -26.22 -13.41
CA LEU A 24 1.04 -26.61 -13.43
C LEU A 24 1.21 -28.12 -13.74
N LEU A 25 0.28 -28.96 -13.26
CA LEU A 25 0.27 -30.41 -13.48
C LEU A 25 -0.38 -30.83 -14.82
N TYR A 26 -1.25 -30.00 -15.40
CA TYR A 26 -2.00 -30.21 -16.65
C TYR A 26 -1.44 -29.42 -17.85
N SER A 27 -0.15 -29.08 -17.82
CA SER A 27 0.56 -28.53 -18.99
C SER A 27 0.73 -29.55 -20.16
N GLN A 28 -0.03 -30.65 -20.16
CA GLN A 28 -0.13 -31.66 -21.20
C GLN A 28 -1.58 -32.15 -21.34
N ALA A 29 -2.51 -31.37 -21.94
CA ALA A 29 -3.63 -31.86 -22.76
C ALA A 29 -4.70 -30.77 -23.06
N GLU A 30 -4.67 -30.29 -24.30
CA GLU A 30 -5.72 -29.84 -25.27
C GLU A 30 -7.20 -29.57 -24.92
N GLN A 31 -7.69 -29.54 -23.68
CA GLN A 31 -9.12 -29.26 -23.40
C GLN A 31 -9.44 -27.96 -22.64
N ALA A 32 -8.43 -27.14 -22.30
CA ALA A 32 -8.64 -25.83 -21.68
C ALA A 32 -9.08 -24.72 -22.66
N SER A 33 -9.25 -25.02 -23.95
CA SER A 33 -9.38 -24.05 -25.04
C SER A 33 -10.78 -23.45 -25.23
N TYR A 34 -11.84 -24.01 -24.66
CA TYR A 34 -13.22 -23.55 -24.96
C TYR A 34 -13.79 -22.54 -23.96
N VAL A 35 -13.37 -22.56 -22.69
CA VAL A 35 -13.78 -21.57 -21.66
C VAL A 35 -12.78 -20.42 -21.58
N TYR A 36 -11.49 -20.69 -21.79
CA TYR A 36 -10.46 -19.66 -21.79
C TYR A 36 -10.26 -18.96 -23.14
N GLY A 37 -10.80 -19.47 -24.26
CA GLY A 37 -10.58 -18.85 -25.58
C GLY A 37 -11.10 -17.41 -25.70
N SER A 38 -12.13 -17.03 -24.94
CA SER A 38 -12.65 -15.65 -24.93
C SER A 38 -12.03 -14.78 -23.82
N TRP A 39 -11.63 -15.36 -22.69
CA TRP A 39 -11.01 -14.65 -21.56
C TRP A 39 -9.50 -14.47 -21.72
N SER A 40 -8.79 -15.45 -22.29
CA SER A 40 -7.36 -15.34 -22.59
C SER A 40 -7.10 -14.21 -23.58
N HIS A 41 -7.94 -14.08 -24.61
CA HIS A 41 -7.86 -12.97 -25.56
C HIS A 41 -8.02 -11.59 -24.89
N TYR A 42 -8.86 -11.48 -23.85
CA TYR A 42 -9.12 -10.25 -23.09
C TYR A 42 -7.99 -9.92 -22.08
N VAL A 43 -7.40 -10.95 -21.46
CA VAL A 43 -6.26 -10.81 -20.54
C VAL A 43 -4.97 -10.51 -21.30
N THR A 44 -4.76 -11.11 -22.48
CA THR A 44 -3.59 -10.82 -23.33
C THR A 44 -3.64 -9.45 -23.99
N SER A 45 -4.83 -8.86 -24.18
CA SER A 45 -4.95 -7.50 -24.75
C SER A 45 -4.69 -6.38 -23.74
N LEU A 46 -4.59 -6.68 -22.44
CA LEU A 46 -4.38 -5.71 -21.35
C LEU A 46 -3.03 -5.85 -20.64
N SER A 47 -2.26 -6.91 -20.93
CA SER A 47 -0.96 -7.17 -20.32
C SER A 47 0.10 -6.18 -20.80
N THR A 48 0.88 -5.69 -19.85
CA THR A 48 1.98 -4.75 -20.05
C THR A 48 3.12 -5.12 -19.11
N PRO A 49 4.38 -4.74 -19.41
CA PRO A 49 5.50 -5.04 -18.52
C PRO A 49 5.31 -4.52 -17.10
N CYS A 50 4.74 -3.31 -16.94
CA CYS A 50 4.48 -2.78 -15.61
C CYS A 50 3.35 -3.54 -14.91
N LEU A 51 2.22 -3.81 -15.59
CA LEU A 51 1.11 -4.56 -15.01
C LEU A 51 1.56 -5.97 -14.57
N ASP A 52 2.29 -6.67 -15.43
CA ASP A 52 2.81 -8.00 -15.13
C ASP A 52 3.75 -7.97 -13.91
N SER A 53 4.61 -6.94 -13.80
CA SER A 53 5.45 -6.73 -12.63
C SER A 53 4.62 -6.52 -11.35
N ILE A 54 3.59 -5.66 -11.39
CA ILE A 54 2.71 -5.44 -10.23
C ILE A 54 2.00 -6.74 -9.82
N GLN A 55 1.50 -7.53 -10.78
CA GLN A 55 0.85 -8.80 -10.47
C GLN A 55 1.84 -9.83 -9.91
N HIS A 56 3.07 -9.87 -10.42
CA HIS A 56 4.12 -10.72 -9.87
C HIS A 56 4.45 -10.34 -8.43
N GLN A 57 4.60 -9.05 -8.14
CA GLN A 57 4.86 -8.55 -6.79
C GLN A 57 3.76 -8.93 -5.79
N ARG A 58 2.48 -8.84 -6.19
CA ARG A 58 1.35 -9.30 -5.36
C ARG A 58 1.41 -10.79 -5.09
N GLN A 59 1.84 -11.58 -6.07
CA GLN A 59 2.03 -13.02 -5.87
C GLN A 59 3.18 -13.30 -4.89
N ILE A 60 4.26 -12.52 -4.91
CA ILE A 60 5.34 -12.61 -3.93
C ILE A 60 4.83 -12.29 -2.53
N LEU A 61 4.03 -11.22 -2.36
CA LEU A 61 3.38 -10.89 -1.09
C LEU A 61 2.53 -12.05 -0.57
N LEU A 62 1.59 -12.55 -1.38
CA LEU A 62 0.71 -13.66 -0.99
C LEU A 62 1.49 -14.92 -0.61
N SER A 63 2.45 -15.33 -1.44
CA SER A 63 3.20 -16.57 -1.20
C SER A 63 4.14 -16.44 0.01
N SER A 64 4.81 -15.29 0.17
CA SER A 64 5.71 -15.05 1.29
C SER A 64 4.99 -15.02 2.63
N TYR A 65 3.85 -14.32 2.71
CA TYR A 65 3.06 -14.26 3.95
C TYR A 65 2.30 -15.56 4.21
N ALA A 66 1.83 -16.28 3.19
CA ALA A 66 1.25 -17.61 3.36
C ALA A 66 2.27 -18.61 3.96
N GLU A 67 3.54 -18.53 3.53
CA GLU A 67 4.62 -19.34 4.09
C GLU A 67 4.94 -18.93 5.54
N SER A 68 5.21 -17.64 5.76
CA SER A 68 5.64 -17.12 7.07
C SER A 68 4.56 -17.29 8.16
N LEU A 69 3.29 -17.13 7.77
CA LEU A 69 2.11 -17.26 8.63
C LEU A 69 1.41 -18.61 8.49
N SER A 70 2.12 -19.65 8.03
CA SER A 70 1.55 -21.00 7.94
C SER A 70 0.97 -21.45 9.30
N GLY A 71 -0.29 -21.92 9.27
CA GLY A 71 -1.04 -22.36 10.45
C GLY A 71 -1.66 -21.22 11.28
N ILE A 72 -1.33 -19.96 11.00
CA ILE A 72 -1.89 -18.79 11.67
C ILE A 72 -3.27 -18.49 11.10
N THR A 73 -4.19 -18.16 11.99
CA THR A 73 -5.57 -17.81 11.63
C THR A 73 -6.00 -16.47 12.20
N HIS A 74 -5.32 -15.98 13.23
CA HIS A 74 -5.62 -14.72 13.89
C HIS A 74 -4.34 -13.98 14.25
N VAL A 75 -4.36 -12.65 14.23
CA VAL A 75 -3.19 -11.82 14.53
C VAL A 75 -3.52 -10.61 15.39
N ALA A 76 -2.52 -10.12 16.10
CA ALA A 76 -2.49 -8.74 16.60
C ALA A 76 -1.62 -7.90 15.66
N LEU A 77 -2.13 -6.79 15.12
CA LEU A 77 -1.40 -5.89 14.22
C LEU A 77 -1.02 -4.62 14.98
N LEU A 78 0.24 -4.53 15.39
CA LEU A 78 0.75 -3.47 16.27
C LEU A 78 1.47 -2.39 15.47
N ASP A 79 1.65 -1.24 16.10
CA ASP A 79 2.27 -0.04 15.51
C ASP A 79 1.47 0.56 14.35
N ALA A 80 0.14 0.42 14.38
CA ALA A 80 -0.76 0.88 13.33
C ALA A 80 -0.71 2.42 13.15
N PRO A 81 -0.77 2.90 11.89
CA PRO A 81 -0.62 4.32 11.60
C PRO A 81 -1.91 5.09 11.88
N TRP A 82 -1.81 6.16 12.65
CA TRP A 82 -2.88 7.15 12.85
C TRP A 82 -2.36 8.57 12.71
N HIS A 83 -2.11 8.95 11.47
CA HIS A 83 -1.66 10.30 11.14
C HIS A 83 -2.11 10.66 9.73
N HIS A 84 -1.80 11.87 9.29
CA HIS A 84 -2.26 12.43 8.02
C HIS A 84 -1.51 11.88 6.80
N ASN A 85 -0.51 11.00 6.96
CA ASN A 85 0.23 10.46 5.82
C ASN A 85 -0.63 9.41 5.09
N SER A 86 -1.06 9.77 3.88
CA SER A 86 -1.82 8.87 3.01
C SER A 86 -1.04 7.64 2.57
N GLY A 87 0.29 7.70 2.55
CA GLY A 87 1.16 6.58 2.24
C GLY A 87 1.07 5.47 3.29
N ASP A 88 1.21 5.80 4.57
CA ASP A 88 1.10 4.81 5.65
C ASP A 88 -0.35 4.29 5.79
N SER A 89 -1.34 5.12 5.46
CA SER A 89 -2.73 4.65 5.31
C SER A 89 -2.89 3.65 4.16
N ALA A 90 -2.15 3.80 3.06
CA ALA A 90 -2.15 2.84 1.95
C ALA A 90 -1.45 1.53 2.33
N ILE A 91 -0.36 1.60 3.09
CA ILE A 91 0.29 0.41 3.69
C ILE A 91 -0.74 -0.31 4.56
N TRP A 92 -1.39 0.37 5.51
CA TRP A 92 -2.42 -0.23 6.37
C TRP A 92 -3.51 -0.95 5.58
N LEU A 93 -4.08 -0.31 4.55
CA LEU A 93 -5.11 -0.95 3.72
C LEU A 93 -4.58 -2.16 2.96
N GLY A 94 -3.32 -2.10 2.49
CA GLY A 94 -2.64 -3.24 1.89
C GLY A 94 -2.45 -4.40 2.85
N GLU A 95 -2.06 -4.13 4.10
CA GLU A 95 -1.90 -5.12 5.18
C GLU A 95 -3.22 -5.83 5.48
N VAL A 96 -4.29 -5.05 5.68
CA VAL A 96 -5.64 -5.59 5.93
C VAL A 96 -6.10 -6.46 4.77
N ALA A 97 -5.95 -5.98 3.53
CA ALA A 97 -6.35 -6.72 2.33
C ALA A 97 -5.54 -8.01 2.13
N LEU A 98 -4.23 -7.99 2.42
CA LEU A 98 -3.39 -9.17 2.32
C LEU A 98 -3.78 -10.22 3.37
N LEU A 99 -4.05 -9.80 4.61
CA LEU A 99 -4.51 -10.71 5.66
C LEU A 99 -5.89 -11.29 5.36
N GLU A 100 -6.81 -10.48 4.85
CA GLU A 100 -8.13 -10.93 4.39
C GLU A 100 -8.02 -11.96 3.26
N ALA A 101 -7.13 -11.73 2.29
CA ALA A 101 -6.85 -12.67 1.21
C ALA A 101 -6.31 -14.02 1.71
N LEU A 102 -5.52 -14.01 2.79
CA LEU A 102 -5.03 -15.21 3.48
C LEU A 102 -6.07 -15.80 4.44
N GLY A 103 -7.21 -15.13 4.62
CA GLY A 103 -8.26 -15.47 5.56
C GLY A 103 -7.82 -15.38 7.01
N ILE A 104 -6.90 -14.48 7.34
CA ILE A 104 -6.39 -14.23 8.70
C ILE A 104 -7.17 -13.07 9.31
N GLU A 105 -7.68 -13.27 10.53
CA GLU A 105 -8.48 -12.26 11.25
C GLU A 105 -7.60 -11.39 12.16
N ILE A 106 -7.82 -10.08 12.15
CA ILE A 106 -7.14 -9.14 13.05
C ILE A 106 -7.96 -9.02 14.33
N ARG A 107 -7.37 -9.38 15.47
CA ARG A 107 -8.03 -9.42 16.79
C ARG A 107 -7.64 -8.27 17.70
N TYR A 108 -6.48 -7.66 17.49
CA TYR A 108 -5.99 -6.55 18.29
C TYR A 108 -5.18 -5.60 17.42
N VAL A 109 -5.30 -4.31 17.69
CA VAL A 109 -4.54 -3.24 17.03
C VAL A 109 -4.10 -2.25 18.08
N CYS A 110 -2.91 -1.68 17.93
CA CYS A 110 -2.49 -0.54 18.74
C CYS A 110 -1.55 0.37 17.95
N GLN A 111 -1.35 1.57 18.45
CA GLN A 111 -0.28 2.47 18.04
C GLN A 111 0.94 2.34 18.94
N HIS A 112 1.98 3.12 18.64
CA HIS A 112 3.20 3.19 19.44
C HIS A 112 3.01 3.70 20.88
N ASP A 113 1.88 4.34 21.21
CA ASP A 113 1.66 4.99 22.52
C ASP A 113 0.53 4.37 23.37
N ASP A 114 -0.11 3.30 22.89
CA ASP A 114 -1.19 2.61 23.61
C ASP A 114 -1.10 1.09 23.59
N TYR A 115 0.09 0.55 23.36
CA TYR A 115 0.39 -0.86 23.53
C TYR A 115 0.06 -1.35 24.96
N SER A 116 -0.61 -2.51 25.05
CA SER A 116 -1.06 -3.09 26.31
C SER A 116 -1.07 -4.61 26.21
N VAL A 117 -0.08 -5.25 26.86
CA VAL A 117 0.01 -6.73 26.92
C VAL A 117 -1.28 -7.37 27.47
N PRO A 118 -1.89 -6.88 28.58
CA PRO A 118 -3.13 -7.48 29.08
C PRO A 118 -4.29 -7.43 28.08
N GLU A 119 -4.44 -6.35 27.32
CA GLU A 119 -5.50 -6.23 26.32
C GLU A 119 -5.23 -7.11 25.10
N LEU A 120 -3.98 -7.18 24.65
CA LEU A 120 -3.54 -8.06 23.58
C LEU A 120 -3.78 -9.53 23.94
N GLU A 121 -3.38 -9.95 25.13
CA GLU A 121 -3.56 -11.32 25.60
C GLU A 121 -5.06 -11.68 25.75
N ALA A 122 -5.88 -10.77 26.28
CA ALA A 122 -7.33 -10.93 26.32
C ALA A 122 -7.95 -11.03 24.91
N ALA A 123 -7.41 -10.31 23.93
CA ALA A 123 -7.87 -10.35 22.54
C ALA A 123 -7.75 -11.74 21.90
N LEU A 124 -6.75 -12.51 22.33
CA LEU A 124 -6.32 -13.77 21.72
C LEU A 124 -6.61 -14.98 22.62
N GLU A 125 -7.24 -14.79 23.79
CA GLU A 125 -7.38 -15.83 24.82
C GLU A 125 -8.18 -17.05 24.38
N ASP A 126 -9.13 -16.86 23.46
CA ASP A 126 -10.02 -17.90 22.90
C ASP A 126 -9.39 -18.70 21.75
N ILE A 127 -8.19 -18.31 21.30
CA ILE A 127 -7.53 -18.90 20.13
C ILE A 127 -6.28 -19.68 20.59
N PRO A 128 -6.05 -20.91 20.08
CA PRO A 128 -4.82 -21.64 20.37
C PRO A 128 -3.58 -20.81 20.00
N HIS A 129 -2.61 -20.76 20.92
CA HIS A 129 -1.37 -20.02 20.73
C HIS A 129 -0.65 -20.34 19.39
N SER A 130 -0.69 -21.61 18.96
CA SER A 130 -0.11 -22.08 17.69
C SER A 130 -0.80 -21.53 16.43
N GLN A 131 -1.96 -20.89 16.58
CA GLN A 131 -2.74 -20.29 15.50
C GLN A 131 -2.75 -18.75 15.55
N THR A 132 -1.93 -18.16 16.43
CA THR A 132 -1.81 -16.70 16.61
C THR A 132 -0.41 -16.20 16.29
N ALA A 133 -0.31 -14.98 15.74
CA ALA A 133 0.96 -14.28 15.56
C ALA A 133 0.81 -12.78 15.84
N ILE A 134 1.93 -12.12 16.09
CA ILE A 134 2.02 -10.66 16.19
C ILE A 134 2.60 -10.14 14.89
N LEU A 135 1.93 -9.17 14.29
CA LEU A 135 2.38 -8.45 13.12
C LEU A 135 2.74 -7.02 13.49
N LEU A 136 3.82 -6.51 12.90
CA LEU A 136 4.26 -5.13 13.08
C LEU A 136 4.05 -4.37 11.76
N HIS A 137 3.38 -3.23 11.83
CA HIS A 137 3.11 -2.37 10.68
C HIS A 137 4.37 -2.09 9.84
N GLY A 138 4.21 -1.95 8.52
CA GLY A 138 5.28 -1.72 7.54
C GLY A 138 5.72 -0.27 7.42
N GLY A 139 6.45 0.03 6.35
CA GLY A 139 6.79 1.39 5.94
C GLY A 139 8.23 1.82 6.19
N GLY A 140 8.43 3.12 6.39
CA GLY A 140 9.75 3.73 6.68
C GLY A 140 9.83 4.18 8.12
N ASN A 141 9.74 3.24 9.08
CA ASN A 141 9.75 3.56 10.50
C ASN A 141 10.74 2.68 11.32
N PHE A 142 11.58 1.89 10.65
CA PHE A 142 12.62 1.03 11.26
C PHE A 142 13.97 1.75 11.36
N GLY A 143 14.12 2.64 12.34
CA GLY A 143 15.40 3.30 12.58
C GLY A 143 15.34 4.49 13.54
N ASP A 144 16.28 5.43 13.37
CA ASP A 144 16.53 6.51 14.33
C ASP A 144 15.51 7.65 14.26
N ILE A 145 15.04 8.00 13.05
CA ILE A 145 14.19 9.16 12.80
C ILE A 145 12.86 9.05 13.56
N TRP A 146 12.30 7.84 13.57
CA TRP A 146 11.00 7.51 14.15
C TRP A 146 11.14 6.70 15.44
N GLY A 147 12.05 7.11 16.33
CA GLY A 147 12.50 6.30 17.46
C GLY A 147 11.41 5.83 18.44
N GLY A 148 10.25 6.49 18.50
CA GLY A 148 9.11 6.00 19.29
C GLY A 148 8.57 4.65 18.80
N HIS A 149 8.48 4.47 17.48
CA HIS A 149 8.05 3.23 16.85
C HIS A 149 9.06 2.11 17.06
N GLN A 150 10.36 2.42 16.92
CA GLN A 150 11.41 1.42 17.18
C GLN A 150 11.49 1.01 18.65
N LYS A 151 11.28 1.94 19.59
CA LYS A 151 11.18 1.62 21.03
C LYS A 151 10.02 0.67 21.31
N LEU A 152 8.85 0.92 20.72
CA LEU A 152 7.71 -0.01 20.82
C LEU A 152 8.10 -1.41 20.32
N ARG A 153 8.76 -1.53 19.16
CA ARG A 153 9.18 -2.86 18.65
C ARG A 153 10.10 -3.59 19.61
N ASN A 154 11.07 -2.88 20.19
CA ASN A 154 11.98 -3.44 21.18
C ASN A 154 11.24 -3.91 22.44
N GLU A 155 10.24 -3.14 22.90
CA GLU A 155 9.34 -3.49 24.00
C GLU A 155 8.52 -4.74 23.68
N ILE A 156 7.86 -4.80 22.51
CA ILE A 156 7.08 -5.96 22.07
C ILE A 156 7.93 -7.24 22.04
N LEU A 157 9.13 -7.18 21.46
CA LEU A 157 10.05 -8.33 21.40
C LEU A 157 10.48 -8.80 22.79
N THR A 158 10.62 -7.88 23.73
CA THR A 158 11.01 -8.20 25.11
C THR A 158 9.85 -8.78 25.92
N ASP A 159 8.65 -8.22 25.75
CA ASP A 159 7.47 -8.57 26.52
C ASP A 159 6.81 -9.87 26.06
N LEU A 160 6.97 -10.24 24.79
CA LEU A 160 6.28 -11.37 24.17
C LEU A 160 7.22 -12.50 23.70
N PRO A 161 8.18 -12.99 24.52
CA PRO A 161 9.29 -13.84 24.04
C PRO A 161 8.86 -15.19 23.45
N ASN A 162 7.64 -15.63 23.72
CA ASN A 162 7.10 -16.90 23.22
C ASN A 162 6.21 -16.72 21.99
N ARG A 163 5.92 -15.49 21.55
CA ARG A 163 5.05 -15.21 20.40
C ARG A 163 5.84 -15.25 19.10
N LYS A 164 5.20 -15.76 18.04
CA LYS A 164 5.65 -15.59 16.66
C LYS A 164 5.47 -14.12 16.25
N ILE A 165 6.55 -13.42 15.88
CA ILE A 165 6.52 -12.01 15.50
C ILE A 165 6.98 -11.86 14.05
N ARG A 166 6.21 -11.16 13.20
CA ARG A 166 6.55 -10.90 11.80
C ARG A 166 6.36 -9.43 11.47
N HIS A 167 7.23 -8.89 10.62
CA HIS A 167 7.08 -7.55 10.10
C HIS A 167 6.26 -7.53 8.81
N PHE A 168 5.51 -6.44 8.59
CA PHE A 168 5.22 -5.97 7.25
C PHE A 168 6.46 -5.32 6.62
N PRO A 169 6.51 -5.12 5.28
CA PRO A 169 7.74 -4.72 4.60
C PRO A 169 8.26 -3.36 5.06
N GLN A 170 9.54 -3.28 5.40
CA GLN A 170 10.21 -2.14 6.04
C GLN A 170 11.40 -1.61 5.24
N THR A 171 11.66 -0.30 5.36
CA THR A 171 12.94 0.32 4.98
C THR A 171 13.85 0.43 6.20
N PHE A 172 15.13 0.09 6.03
CA PHE A 172 16.16 0.28 7.05
C PHE A 172 16.54 1.77 7.17
N GLU A 173 16.45 2.34 8.38
CA GLU A 173 16.68 3.77 8.62
C GLU A 173 17.62 4.09 9.81
N PHE A 174 18.42 3.12 10.26
CA PHE A 174 19.48 3.42 11.23
C PHE A 174 20.67 4.11 10.57
N ASN A 175 21.28 5.05 11.28
CA ASN A 175 22.55 5.64 10.89
C ASN A 175 23.71 4.76 11.38
N LEU A 176 24.32 4.03 10.45
CA LEU A 176 25.46 3.15 10.75
C LEU A 176 26.79 3.90 10.93
N ASP A 177 26.93 5.10 10.35
CA ASP A 177 28.13 5.94 10.54
C ASP A 177 28.19 6.56 11.94
N ARG A 178 27.02 6.74 12.56
CA ARG A 178 26.86 7.20 13.93
C ARG A 178 25.80 6.36 14.66
N PRO A 179 26.17 5.14 15.09
CA PRO A 179 25.28 4.25 15.81
C PRO A 179 24.65 4.93 17.03
N SER A 180 23.34 4.74 17.19
CA SER A 180 22.58 5.27 18.32
C SER A 180 22.43 4.22 19.43
N ASP A 181 22.16 4.67 20.66
CA ASP A 181 21.78 3.78 21.77
C ASP A 181 20.55 2.93 21.40
N LEU A 182 19.64 3.50 20.59
CA LEU A 182 18.45 2.81 20.10
C LEU A 182 18.81 1.63 19.17
N LEU A 183 19.85 1.75 18.35
CA LEU A 183 20.35 0.64 17.54
C LEU A 183 20.87 -0.48 18.44
N GLU A 184 21.66 -0.16 19.47
CA GLU A 184 22.18 -1.16 20.42
C GLU A 184 21.05 -1.90 21.17
N GLU A 185 20.04 -1.16 21.65
CA GLU A 185 18.85 -1.72 22.28
C GLU A 185 18.08 -2.63 21.30
N SER A 186 17.97 -2.22 20.03
CA SER A 186 17.28 -2.98 19.00
C SER A 186 18.03 -4.27 18.69
N LEU A 187 19.34 -4.24 18.51
CA LEU A 187 20.16 -5.44 18.30
C LEU A 187 19.91 -6.47 19.40
N LYS A 188 19.93 -6.01 20.66
CA LYS A 188 19.68 -6.88 21.82
C LYS A 188 18.27 -7.50 21.79
N ALA A 189 17.23 -6.70 21.52
CA ALA A 189 15.86 -7.18 21.50
C ALA A 189 15.64 -8.24 20.41
N TYR A 190 16.06 -7.95 19.17
CA TYR A 190 15.86 -8.85 18.05
C TYR A 190 16.69 -10.13 18.16
N GLN A 191 17.95 -10.04 18.58
CA GLN A 191 18.83 -11.22 18.72
C GLN A 191 18.44 -12.12 19.91
N SER A 192 17.70 -11.59 20.88
CA SER A 192 17.21 -12.37 22.03
C SER A 192 15.87 -13.04 21.76
N HIS A 193 15.14 -12.63 20.72
CA HIS A 193 13.81 -13.15 20.42
C HIS A 193 13.88 -14.40 19.53
N PRO A 194 13.32 -15.54 19.95
CA PRO A 194 13.55 -16.81 19.27
C PRO A 194 12.78 -16.98 17.94
N ASP A 195 11.71 -16.21 17.72
CA ASP A 195 10.85 -16.35 16.54
C ASP A 195 10.38 -14.98 16.00
N VAL A 196 11.33 -14.21 15.47
CA VAL A 196 11.10 -12.93 14.78
C VAL A 196 11.62 -12.98 13.34
N GLU A 197 10.82 -12.49 12.39
CA GLU A 197 11.24 -12.27 10.99
C GLU A 197 11.11 -10.79 10.64
N ILE A 198 12.22 -10.19 10.22
CA ILE A 198 12.25 -8.86 9.63
C ILE A 198 11.93 -9.00 8.13
N VAL A 199 11.10 -8.11 7.60
CA VAL A 199 10.78 -8.10 6.17
C VAL A 199 11.25 -6.78 5.57
N ALA A 200 12.22 -6.84 4.67
CA ALA A 200 12.71 -5.72 3.90
C ALA A 200 11.82 -5.47 2.68
N ARG A 201 11.61 -4.20 2.32
CA ARG A 201 10.87 -3.83 1.10
C ARG A 201 11.73 -3.49 -0.11
N ASP A 202 13.05 -3.39 0.06
CA ASP A 202 14.02 -3.12 -1.00
C ASP A 202 15.33 -3.87 -0.76
N SER A 203 16.10 -4.10 -1.83
CA SER A 203 17.31 -4.93 -1.77
C SER A 203 18.42 -4.35 -0.89
N GLU A 204 18.49 -3.02 -0.78
CA GLU A 204 19.49 -2.38 0.08
C GLU A 204 19.11 -2.52 1.55
N SER A 205 17.83 -2.31 1.89
CA SER A 205 17.31 -2.60 3.22
C SER A 205 17.50 -4.08 3.59
N LEU A 206 17.29 -5.02 2.65
CA LEU A 206 17.57 -6.43 2.89
C LEU A 206 19.02 -6.63 3.33
N ARG A 207 19.98 -6.12 2.54
CA ARG A 207 21.41 -6.24 2.85
C ARG A 207 21.72 -5.64 4.23
N LEU A 208 21.23 -4.44 4.50
CA LEU A 208 21.48 -3.74 5.77
C LEU A 208 20.87 -4.48 6.96
N PHE A 209 19.67 -5.06 6.82
CA PHE A 209 19.07 -5.89 7.86
C PHE A 209 19.87 -7.16 8.12
N GLU A 210 20.29 -7.88 7.07
CA GLU A 210 21.10 -9.11 7.20
C GLU A 210 22.47 -8.84 7.84
N GLU A 211 23.12 -7.74 7.47
CA GLU A 211 24.42 -7.32 8.00
C GLU A 211 24.32 -6.85 9.46
N THR A 212 23.24 -6.15 9.81
CA THR A 212 23.07 -5.52 11.13
C THR A 212 22.48 -6.50 12.15
N PHE A 213 21.38 -7.17 11.80
CA PHE A 213 20.62 -8.06 12.69
C PHE A 213 21.04 -9.52 12.49
N THR A 214 22.34 -9.79 12.64
CA THR A 214 22.89 -11.14 12.45
C THR A 214 22.18 -12.20 13.30
N GLY A 215 21.82 -13.31 12.67
CA GLY A 215 21.09 -14.42 13.33
C GLY A 215 19.57 -14.25 13.37
N VAL A 216 19.04 -13.10 12.94
CA VAL A 216 17.60 -12.87 12.80
C VAL A 216 17.16 -13.27 11.39
N GLN A 217 15.96 -13.85 11.27
CA GLN A 217 15.41 -14.18 9.96
C GLN A 217 15.05 -12.87 9.22
N VAL A 218 15.55 -12.72 7.99
CA VAL A 218 15.22 -11.58 7.13
C VAL A 218 14.63 -12.10 5.82
N ARG A 219 13.60 -11.43 5.31
CA ARG A 219 12.96 -11.72 4.03
C ARG A 219 12.86 -10.45 3.19
N LEU A 220 12.86 -10.59 1.87
CA LEU A 220 12.57 -9.51 0.94
C LEU A 220 11.19 -9.71 0.29
N THR A 221 10.33 -8.71 0.39
CA THR A 221 9.04 -8.68 -0.33
C THR A 221 8.78 -7.28 -0.90
N PRO A 222 7.86 -7.14 -1.86
CA PRO A 222 7.40 -5.82 -2.32
C PRO A 222 6.74 -5.01 -1.21
N ASP A 223 6.48 -3.72 -1.47
CA ASP A 223 5.66 -2.89 -0.58
C ASP A 223 4.20 -3.36 -0.59
N VAL A 224 3.60 -3.49 0.59
CA VAL A 224 2.25 -4.03 0.76
C VAL A 224 1.16 -3.08 0.25
N ALA A 225 1.44 -1.78 0.09
CA ALA A 225 0.51 -0.82 -0.51
C ALA A 225 0.12 -1.19 -1.95
N LEU A 226 0.93 -2.01 -2.64
CA LEU A 226 0.57 -2.57 -3.95
C LEU A 226 -0.64 -3.49 -3.90
N PHE A 227 -1.01 -3.99 -2.72
CA PHE A 227 -2.15 -4.87 -2.53
C PHE A 227 -3.49 -4.14 -2.41
N ILE A 228 -3.53 -2.81 -2.55
CA ILE A 228 -4.78 -2.05 -2.65
C ILE A 228 -5.36 -2.10 -4.08
N GLY A 229 -6.66 -1.88 -4.19
CA GLY A 229 -7.37 -1.74 -5.47
C GLY A 229 -8.39 -0.62 -5.40
N PHE A 230 -8.50 0.19 -6.44
CA PHE A 230 -9.37 1.38 -6.43
C PHE A 230 -10.66 1.22 -7.24
N ASP A 231 -10.69 0.27 -8.15
CA ASP A 231 -11.79 -0.01 -9.07
C ASP A 231 -11.85 -1.50 -9.41
N GLN A 232 -13.02 -2.12 -9.34
CA GLN A 232 -13.20 -3.54 -9.62
C GLN A 232 -12.87 -3.90 -11.07
N ASP A 233 -13.11 -2.98 -12.01
CA ASP A 233 -12.89 -3.24 -13.44
C ASP A 233 -11.45 -2.93 -13.87
N SER A 234 -10.71 -2.15 -13.06
CA SER A 234 -9.29 -1.88 -13.32
C SER A 234 -8.46 -3.16 -13.22
N PRO A 235 -7.67 -3.52 -14.26
CA PRO A 235 -6.81 -4.69 -14.18
C PRO A 235 -5.63 -4.48 -13.23
N PHE A 236 -5.37 -3.23 -12.79
CA PHE A 236 -4.45 -2.93 -11.69
C PHE A 236 -5.05 -3.21 -10.31
N THR A 237 -6.31 -3.60 -10.18
CA THR A 237 -6.85 -4.13 -8.92
C THR A 237 -6.45 -5.60 -8.75
N PRO A 238 -6.04 -6.04 -7.54
CA PRO A 238 -5.66 -7.42 -7.29
C PRO A 238 -6.69 -8.42 -7.83
N PRO A 239 -6.29 -9.47 -8.58
CA PRO A 239 -7.22 -10.42 -9.20
C PRO A 239 -8.18 -11.08 -8.20
N ILE A 240 -7.72 -11.32 -6.96
CA ILE A 240 -8.56 -11.88 -5.89
C ILE A 240 -9.71 -10.95 -5.47
N MET A 241 -9.50 -9.63 -5.52
CA MET A 241 -10.55 -8.64 -5.26
C MET A 241 -11.54 -8.54 -6.42
N ARG A 242 -11.09 -8.81 -7.65
CA ARG A 242 -11.94 -8.78 -8.86
C ARG A 242 -12.74 -10.06 -9.09
N ALA A 243 -12.44 -11.13 -8.35
CA ALA A 243 -13.09 -12.42 -8.55
C ALA A 243 -14.62 -12.31 -8.29
N PRO A 244 -15.47 -12.92 -9.13
CA PRO A 244 -16.91 -12.92 -8.91
C PRO A 244 -17.28 -13.46 -7.52
N GLY A 245 -18.00 -12.66 -6.74
CA GLY A 245 -18.42 -13.00 -5.39
C GLY A 245 -17.38 -12.73 -4.29
N SER A 246 -16.25 -12.09 -4.62
CA SER A 246 -15.34 -11.52 -3.62
C SER A 246 -16.04 -10.41 -2.84
N ASP A 247 -15.90 -10.43 -1.52
CA ASP A 247 -16.39 -9.41 -0.60
C ASP A 247 -15.29 -8.47 -0.09
N MET A 248 -14.06 -8.67 -0.58
CA MET A 248 -12.89 -7.87 -0.22
C MET A 248 -13.10 -6.39 -0.51
N THR A 249 -12.57 -5.55 0.38
CA THR A 249 -12.72 -4.10 0.27
C THR A 249 -11.91 -3.55 -0.92
N ILE A 250 -12.57 -2.80 -1.79
CA ILE A 250 -11.97 -1.99 -2.86
C ILE A 250 -12.25 -0.52 -2.54
N LEU A 251 -11.32 0.39 -2.85
CA LEU A 251 -11.49 1.81 -2.50
C LEU A 251 -12.73 2.45 -3.13
N ASN A 252 -13.19 1.93 -4.28
CA ASN A 252 -14.41 2.34 -4.99
C ASN A 252 -14.48 3.85 -5.29
N LEU A 253 -13.53 4.34 -6.08
CA LEU A 253 -13.37 5.76 -6.43
C LEU A 253 -14.20 6.22 -7.65
N GLN A 254 -15.08 5.37 -8.18
CA GLN A 254 -15.96 5.67 -9.32
C GLN A 254 -17.35 6.21 -8.94
N GLY A 255 -17.62 6.47 -7.66
CA GLY A 255 -18.81 7.20 -7.22
C GLY A 255 -20.10 6.36 -7.10
N SER A 256 -20.03 5.03 -7.06
CA SER A 256 -21.19 4.18 -6.71
C SER A 256 -20.82 3.15 -5.66
N PHE A 257 -21.24 3.37 -4.41
CA PHE A 257 -21.04 2.40 -3.32
C PHE A 257 -21.61 1.02 -3.69
N TYR A 258 -20.79 -0.01 -3.53
CA TYR A 258 -21.23 -1.33 -3.07
C TYR A 258 -20.60 -1.54 -1.71
N THR A 259 -21.36 -1.32 -0.63
CA THR A 259 -20.99 -1.84 0.67
C THR A 259 -21.27 -3.34 0.66
N SER A 260 -20.24 -4.18 0.65
CA SER A 260 -20.36 -5.59 1.07
C SER A 260 -20.51 -5.69 2.59
N PHE A 261 -21.37 -4.87 3.19
CA PHE A 261 -21.76 -4.98 4.59
C PHE A 261 -23.28 -4.74 4.66
N GLU A 262 -24.00 -5.84 4.49
CA GLU A 262 -25.43 -6.12 4.66
C GLU A 262 -26.51 -5.21 4.02
N GLN A 263 -27.53 -5.92 3.52
CA GLN A 263 -28.73 -5.46 2.83
C GLN A 263 -29.56 -4.46 3.65
N SER A 264 -29.84 -3.29 3.08
CA SER A 264 -31.18 -2.72 3.21
C SER A 264 -31.54 -1.82 2.02
N SER A 265 -32.76 -2.00 1.56
CA SER A 265 -33.38 -1.32 0.43
C SER A 265 -33.72 0.13 0.77
N ALA A 266 -32.88 1.08 0.36
CA ALA A 266 -33.25 2.44 -0.07
C ALA A 266 -31.98 3.16 -0.55
N LEU A 267 -32.00 3.66 -1.78
CA LEU A 267 -30.98 4.58 -2.29
C LEU A 267 -31.06 5.90 -1.51
N GLN A 268 -30.36 5.97 -0.38
CA GLN A 268 -30.04 7.22 0.30
C GLN A 268 -28.58 7.55 0.01
N GLN A 269 -28.29 8.80 -0.37
CA GLN A 269 -26.93 9.33 -0.40
C GLN A 269 -26.29 9.08 0.98
N VAL A 270 -25.40 8.10 1.06
CA VAL A 270 -24.72 7.73 2.30
C VAL A 270 -23.63 8.77 2.52
N SER A 271 -23.87 9.73 3.40
CA SER A 271 -22.78 10.52 4.00
C SER A 271 -21.80 9.55 4.66
N SER A 272 -20.50 9.74 4.46
CA SER A 272 -19.52 8.90 5.15
C SER A 272 -19.75 8.99 6.68
N PRO A 273 -19.35 7.97 7.45
CA PRO A 273 -19.49 7.93 8.91
C PRO A 273 -18.92 9.16 9.62
N PHE A 274 -17.95 9.83 8.99
CA PHE A 274 -17.31 11.04 9.48
C PHE A 274 -18.03 12.33 9.06
N GLY A 275 -19.15 12.23 8.34
CA GLY A 275 -19.81 13.34 7.66
C GLY A 275 -19.01 13.88 6.47
N TRP A 276 -18.07 13.09 5.95
CA TRP A 276 -17.14 13.54 4.91
C TRP A 276 -17.69 13.25 3.51
N PRO A 277 -17.38 14.12 2.54
CA PRO A 277 -17.70 13.83 1.15
C PRO A 277 -16.97 12.57 0.73
N THR A 278 -17.70 11.62 0.16
CA THR A 278 -17.09 10.52 -0.58
C THR A 278 -16.34 11.11 -1.77
N MET A 279 -15.07 10.74 -1.92
CA MET A 279 -14.27 11.19 -3.04
C MET A 279 -14.60 10.38 -4.28
N SER A 280 -14.72 11.07 -5.41
CA SER A 280 -14.85 10.48 -6.73
C SER A 280 -13.83 11.13 -7.65
N PHE A 281 -13.33 10.37 -8.61
CA PHE A 281 -12.49 10.96 -9.63
C PHE A 281 -13.23 12.03 -10.43
N HIS A 282 -12.48 13.03 -10.89
CA HIS A 282 -12.97 13.96 -11.89
C HIS A 282 -13.01 13.26 -13.24
N SER A 283 -14.04 13.52 -14.05
CA SER A 283 -14.19 12.92 -15.38
C SER A 283 -13.12 13.37 -16.38
N THR A 284 -12.42 14.46 -16.06
CA THR A 284 -11.34 15.03 -16.87
C THR A 284 -10.26 15.61 -15.94
N ALA A 285 -9.01 15.62 -16.39
CA ALA A 285 -7.94 16.35 -15.70
C ALA A 285 -8.27 17.85 -15.58
N GLN A 286 -7.95 18.45 -14.43
CA GLN A 286 -8.13 19.88 -14.14
C GLN A 286 -6.84 20.68 -14.35
N HIS A 287 -5.70 20.00 -14.27
CA HIS A 287 -4.37 20.58 -14.40
C HIS A 287 -3.54 19.73 -15.37
N ASP A 288 -2.61 20.35 -16.07
CA ASP A 288 -1.62 19.61 -16.85
C ASP A 288 -0.68 18.86 -15.92
N ILE A 289 -0.28 19.50 -14.81
CA ILE A 289 0.70 18.95 -13.86
C ILE A 289 0.19 19.14 -12.44
N VAL A 290 0.23 18.06 -11.65
CA VAL A 290 0.11 18.12 -10.19
C VAL A 290 1.46 17.81 -9.56
N VAL A 291 2.01 18.77 -8.81
CA VAL A 291 3.21 18.60 -8.00
C VAL A 291 2.80 18.23 -6.58
N VAL A 292 3.12 17.02 -6.15
CA VAL A 292 2.93 16.55 -4.78
C VAL A 292 4.23 16.77 -4.01
N ALA A 293 4.33 17.93 -3.35
CA ALA A 293 5.51 18.38 -2.64
C ALA A 293 5.30 18.28 -1.12
N ARG A 294 6.25 17.67 -0.40
CA ARG A 294 6.21 17.59 1.07
C ARG A 294 6.42 18.97 1.70
N GLY A 295 5.61 19.30 2.70
CA GLY A 295 5.81 20.44 3.62
C GLY A 295 6.33 20.05 5.00
N ASP A 296 6.48 18.75 5.27
CA ASP A 296 6.86 18.19 6.57
C ASP A 296 8.39 18.13 6.78
N LYS A 297 8.82 17.62 7.95
CA LYS A 297 10.24 17.51 8.33
C LYS A 297 11.06 16.59 7.42
N GLU A 298 10.41 15.72 6.64
CA GLU A 298 11.09 14.89 5.64
C GLU A 298 11.32 15.67 4.34
N GLY A 299 10.59 16.77 4.13
CA GLY A 299 10.76 17.75 3.06
C GLY A 299 11.81 18.81 3.40
N GLY A 300 13.09 18.50 3.19
CA GLY A 300 14.18 19.49 3.27
C GLY A 300 14.28 20.44 2.06
N GLN A 301 13.31 20.40 1.14
CA GLN A 301 13.37 21.04 -0.18
C GLN A 301 12.24 22.07 -0.34
N ASN A 302 12.52 23.22 -0.98
CA ASN A 302 11.55 24.30 -1.19
C ASN A 302 10.56 24.02 -2.37
N ARG A 303 10.15 22.76 -2.56
CA ARG A 303 9.32 22.33 -3.72
C ARG A 303 7.89 22.86 -3.69
N GLN A 304 7.47 23.42 -2.55
CA GLN A 304 6.20 24.14 -2.42
C GLN A 304 6.24 25.53 -3.08
N ASP A 305 7.44 26.07 -3.34
CA ASP A 305 7.62 27.36 -4.00
C ASP A 305 7.34 27.24 -5.51
N ALA A 306 6.43 28.07 -6.00
CA ALA A 306 6.06 28.09 -7.40
C ALA A 306 7.23 28.50 -8.32
N ASP A 307 8.18 29.29 -7.83
CA ASP A 307 9.33 29.75 -8.62
C ASP A 307 10.25 28.59 -9.05
N VAL A 308 10.28 27.51 -8.26
CA VAL A 308 11.00 26.26 -8.60
C VAL A 308 10.49 25.67 -9.91
N TRP A 309 9.21 25.85 -10.21
CA TRP A 309 8.52 25.27 -11.36
C TRP A 309 8.34 26.25 -12.51
N SER A 310 9.05 27.38 -12.52
CA SER A 310 8.94 28.44 -13.52
C SER A 310 9.17 27.99 -14.98
N GLY A 311 9.93 26.90 -15.19
CA GLY A 311 10.11 26.26 -16.49
C GLY A 311 8.85 25.56 -17.05
N LEU A 312 7.78 25.48 -16.27
CA LEU A 312 6.48 24.92 -16.65
C LEU A 312 5.41 26.01 -16.84
N SER A 313 5.81 27.26 -17.05
CA SER A 313 4.90 28.43 -17.13
C SER A 313 3.89 28.38 -18.28
N ASP A 314 4.13 27.57 -19.30
CA ASP A 314 3.19 27.32 -20.40
C ASP A 314 2.06 26.33 -20.04
N TYR A 315 2.15 25.67 -18.87
CA TYR A 315 1.21 24.64 -18.42
C TYR A 315 0.46 25.06 -17.16
N THR A 316 -0.72 24.46 -16.95
CA THR A 316 -1.44 24.60 -15.68
C THR A 316 -0.85 23.69 -14.61
N VAL A 317 -0.18 24.29 -13.61
CA VAL A 317 0.50 23.58 -12.51
C VAL A 317 -0.25 23.77 -11.20
N ALA A 318 -0.56 22.67 -10.51
CA ALA A 318 -1.08 22.68 -9.15
C ALA A 318 -0.06 22.08 -8.18
N ILE A 319 0.40 22.90 -7.23
CA ILE A 319 1.27 22.45 -6.14
C ILE A 319 0.38 22.11 -4.94
N ARG A 320 0.52 20.91 -4.40
CA ARG A 320 -0.27 20.40 -3.28
C ARG A 320 0.65 19.61 -2.33
N ASP A 321 0.30 19.62 -1.05
CA ASP A 321 0.73 18.57 -0.11
C ASP A 321 -0.50 17.82 0.35
N TRP A 322 -0.37 16.50 0.42
CA TRP A 322 -1.43 15.70 0.98
C TRP A 322 -1.51 15.80 2.54
N GLY A 323 -0.55 16.44 3.19
CA GLY A 323 -0.62 16.70 4.63
C GLY A 323 -1.63 17.79 5.02
N ASP A 324 -1.89 18.75 4.12
CA ASP A 324 -2.40 20.08 4.50
C ASP A 324 -3.93 20.23 4.47
N GLU A 325 -4.66 19.36 3.77
CA GLU A 325 -6.10 19.58 3.48
C GLU A 325 -7.07 18.73 4.32
N TRP A 326 -6.59 18.04 5.37
CA TRP A 326 -7.41 17.07 6.12
C TRP A 326 -7.55 17.42 7.59
N GLY A 327 -8.79 17.77 7.96
CA GLY A 327 -9.17 18.07 9.34
C GLY A 327 -8.86 16.94 10.32
N ASN A 328 -8.89 17.30 11.61
CA ASN A 328 -8.61 16.42 12.75
C ASN A 328 -9.57 15.20 12.81
N ILE A 329 -9.31 14.10 12.08
CA ILE A 329 -9.91 12.80 12.44
C ILE A 329 -9.42 12.51 13.84
N LYS A 330 -10.33 12.67 14.80
CA LYS A 330 -10.01 12.36 16.18
C LYS A 330 -9.87 10.86 16.26
N ARG A 331 -8.74 10.43 16.83
CA ARG A 331 -8.56 9.03 17.19
C ARG A 331 -9.71 8.62 18.11
N PRO A 332 -10.29 7.43 17.95
CA PRO A 332 -11.15 6.83 18.95
C PRO A 332 -10.42 6.77 20.30
N VAL A 333 -11.11 7.07 21.41
CA VAL A 333 -10.50 6.99 22.73
C VAL A 333 -10.33 5.51 23.09
N LYS A 334 -9.14 4.98 22.81
CA LYS A 334 -8.54 3.77 23.41
C LYS A 334 -9.47 2.56 23.55
N ALA A 335 -10.11 2.17 22.45
CA ALA A 335 -10.97 0.99 22.42
C ALA A 335 -10.50 0.05 21.30
N ASN A 336 -9.57 -0.83 21.65
CA ASN A 336 -9.12 -1.95 20.81
C ASN A 336 -10.25 -2.97 20.55
N PHE A 337 -11.42 -2.77 21.18
CA PHE A 337 -12.62 -3.59 21.08
C PHE A 337 -13.89 -2.73 21.25
N GLY A 338 -14.99 -3.15 20.61
CA GLY A 338 -16.33 -2.63 20.88
C GLY A 338 -16.89 -1.66 19.85
N GLU A 339 -18.08 -1.15 20.16
CA GLU A 339 -18.79 -0.17 19.35
C GLU A 339 -18.33 1.25 19.74
N ILE A 340 -17.95 2.06 18.75
CA ILE A 340 -17.63 3.47 18.90
C ILE A 340 -18.63 4.32 18.11
N ASP A 341 -18.81 5.58 18.53
CA ASP A 341 -19.55 6.57 17.72
C ASP A 341 -18.67 6.97 16.53
N ASN A 342 -19.22 6.84 15.33
CA ASN A 342 -18.51 7.15 14.09
C ASN A 342 -18.31 8.66 13.84
N GLY A 343 -18.86 9.53 14.70
CA GLY A 343 -18.86 10.98 14.54
C GLY A 343 -20.12 11.51 13.84
N ALA A 344 -20.96 10.62 13.31
CA ALA A 344 -22.27 10.91 12.73
C ALA A 344 -23.43 10.35 13.59
N GLY A 345 -23.17 9.96 14.84
CA GLY A 345 -24.19 9.45 15.76
C GLY A 345 -24.63 8.02 15.48
N GLN A 346 -23.86 7.26 14.68
CA GLN A 346 -24.05 5.82 14.50
C GLN A 346 -22.92 5.05 15.18
N LYS A 347 -23.25 3.83 15.61
CA LYS A 347 -22.28 2.92 16.19
C LYS A 347 -21.57 2.11 15.10
N THR A 348 -20.24 2.00 15.20
CA THR A 348 -19.38 1.22 14.31
C THR A 348 -18.33 0.46 15.12
N THR A 349 -17.69 -0.57 14.55
CA THR A 349 -16.54 -1.19 15.24
C THR A 349 -15.30 -0.29 15.12
N PHE A 350 -14.34 -0.46 16.03
CA PHE A 350 -13.04 0.22 15.96
C PHE A 350 -12.32 -0.04 14.64
N MET A 351 -12.29 -1.30 14.19
CA MET A 351 -11.66 -1.68 12.93
C MET A 351 -12.31 -1.02 11.73
N ASP A 352 -13.65 -0.97 11.70
CA ASP A 352 -14.37 -0.31 10.61
C ASP A 352 -14.06 1.18 10.58
N TYR A 353 -14.05 1.84 11.73
CA TYR A 353 -13.68 3.26 11.81
C TYR A 353 -12.25 3.50 11.33
N TRP A 354 -11.31 2.65 11.76
CA TRP A 354 -9.91 2.77 11.38
C TRP A 354 -9.70 2.60 9.88
N ASN A 355 -10.31 1.55 9.32
CA ASN A 355 -10.30 1.24 7.91
C ASN A 355 -10.94 2.36 7.09
N GLN A 356 -12.06 2.93 7.54
CA GLN A 356 -12.72 4.03 6.84
C GLN A 356 -11.89 5.33 6.89
N ALA A 357 -11.22 5.62 8.00
CA ALA A 357 -10.32 6.77 8.10
C ALA A 357 -9.12 6.63 7.17
N ALA A 358 -8.48 5.45 7.14
CA ALA A 358 -7.40 5.14 6.21
C ALA A 358 -7.89 5.20 4.74
N LEU A 359 -9.07 4.63 4.47
CA LEU A 359 -9.73 4.66 3.17
C LEU A 359 -9.90 6.08 2.67
N LEU A 360 -10.47 6.98 3.48
CA LEU A 360 -10.73 8.37 3.10
C LEU A 360 -9.43 9.13 2.79
N ARG A 361 -8.35 8.90 3.56
CA ARG A 361 -7.03 9.50 3.29
C ARG A 361 -6.45 9.04 1.95
N VAL A 362 -6.50 7.74 1.68
CA VAL A 362 -6.02 7.17 0.40
C VAL A 362 -6.88 7.62 -0.77
N GLN A 363 -8.20 7.56 -0.62
CA GLN A 363 -9.15 8.02 -1.63
C GLN A 363 -8.91 9.46 -2.02
N TRP A 364 -8.69 10.35 -1.05
CA TRP A 364 -8.36 11.72 -1.38
C TRP A 364 -6.99 11.87 -2.04
N ALA A 365 -5.96 11.20 -1.54
CA ALA A 365 -4.64 11.27 -2.18
C ALA A 365 -4.72 10.87 -3.65
N MET A 366 -5.39 9.76 -3.95
CA MET A 366 -5.62 9.29 -5.32
C MET A 366 -6.49 10.26 -6.12
N SER A 367 -7.55 10.83 -5.52
CA SER A 367 -8.41 11.83 -6.18
C SER A 367 -7.65 13.11 -6.51
N MET A 368 -6.80 13.60 -5.60
CA MET A 368 -6.00 14.80 -5.78
C MET A 368 -4.98 14.62 -6.90
N ILE A 369 -4.19 13.54 -6.88
CA ILE A 369 -3.19 13.30 -7.94
C ILE A 369 -3.85 13.04 -9.30
N SER A 370 -5.08 12.50 -9.32
CA SER A 370 -5.85 12.29 -10.56
C SER A 370 -6.31 13.56 -11.26
N THR A 371 -6.24 14.72 -10.59
CA THR A 371 -6.56 16.01 -11.21
C THR A 371 -5.51 16.47 -12.22
N GLY A 372 -4.32 15.88 -12.20
CA GLY A 372 -3.24 16.13 -13.17
C GLY A 372 -3.29 15.18 -14.35
N LYS A 373 -2.88 15.65 -15.53
CA LYS A 373 -2.53 14.75 -16.66
C LYS A 373 -1.26 13.95 -16.36
N ILE A 374 -0.32 14.58 -15.67
CA ILE A 374 0.88 13.96 -15.11
C ILE A 374 1.12 14.43 -13.66
N ILE A 375 1.95 13.68 -12.95
CA ILE A 375 2.29 13.95 -11.54
C ILE A 375 3.80 14.17 -11.40
N ILE A 376 4.22 15.05 -10.50
CA ILE A 376 5.62 15.18 -10.05
C ILE A 376 5.63 14.96 -8.53
N SER A 377 6.48 14.08 -8.02
CA SER A 377 6.58 13.87 -6.57
C SER A 377 7.94 13.30 -6.14
N ASP A 378 8.24 13.41 -4.85
CA ASP A 378 9.36 12.76 -4.17
C ASP A 378 8.88 11.71 -3.14
N ARG A 379 7.58 11.37 -3.16
CA ARG A 379 6.96 10.41 -2.25
C ARG A 379 6.82 9.03 -2.94
N LEU A 380 7.36 7.99 -2.31
CA LEU A 380 7.20 6.59 -2.78
C LEU A 380 5.73 6.19 -2.98
N HIS A 381 4.85 6.54 -2.06
CA HIS A 381 3.44 6.15 -2.20
C HIS A 381 2.71 6.95 -3.27
N THR A 382 3.22 8.12 -3.68
CA THR A 382 2.70 8.80 -4.88
C THR A 382 3.05 8.02 -6.13
N ASP A 383 4.27 7.49 -6.23
CA ASP A 383 4.71 6.59 -7.32
C ASP A 383 3.79 5.35 -7.40
N ILE A 384 3.63 4.62 -6.29
CA ILE A 384 2.72 3.45 -6.22
C ILE A 384 1.30 3.81 -6.65
N MET A 385 0.71 4.88 -6.11
CA MET A 385 -0.66 5.27 -6.44
C MET A 385 -0.80 5.73 -7.91
N ALA A 386 0.19 6.45 -8.43
CA ALA A 386 0.21 6.86 -9.83
C ALA A 386 0.31 5.65 -10.77
N ILE A 387 1.11 4.64 -10.41
CA ILE A 387 1.17 3.36 -11.13
C ILE A 387 -0.20 2.69 -11.16
N LEU A 388 -0.87 2.58 -10.01
CA LEU A 388 -2.18 1.95 -9.93
C LEU A 388 -3.22 2.71 -10.78
N LEU A 389 -3.19 4.04 -10.80
CA LEU A 389 -4.08 4.88 -11.62
C LEU A 389 -3.71 4.90 -13.12
N GLY A 390 -2.53 4.42 -13.50
CA GLY A 390 -2.00 4.54 -14.86
C GLY A 390 -1.56 5.97 -15.22
N ILE A 391 -1.35 6.86 -14.26
CA ILE A 391 -0.98 8.25 -14.54
C ILE A 391 0.53 8.35 -14.72
N GLY A 392 0.99 8.85 -15.87
CA GLY A 392 2.39 9.15 -16.13
C GLY A 392 2.94 10.16 -15.11
N HIS A 393 4.14 9.92 -14.59
CA HIS A 393 4.64 10.72 -13.49
C HIS A 393 6.16 10.73 -13.42
N VAL A 394 6.68 11.77 -12.76
CA VAL A 394 8.09 12.00 -12.53
C VAL A 394 8.37 11.88 -11.04
N VAL A 395 9.37 11.06 -10.71
CA VAL A 395 9.84 10.87 -9.33
C VAL A 395 11.16 11.60 -9.15
N ILE A 396 11.20 12.55 -8.22
CA ILE A 396 12.40 13.33 -7.89
C ILE A 396 13.08 12.72 -6.67
N GLU A 397 14.30 12.24 -6.86
CA GLU A 397 15.12 11.69 -5.78
C GLU A 397 16.44 12.47 -5.67
N THR A 398 16.47 13.39 -4.69
CA THR A 398 17.65 14.22 -4.37
C THR A 398 18.40 13.73 -3.13
N GLY A 399 17.84 12.78 -2.38
CA GLY A 399 18.43 12.29 -1.14
C GLY A 399 19.59 11.33 -1.41
N SER A 400 20.65 11.40 -0.60
CA SER A 400 21.77 10.44 -0.67
C SER A 400 21.33 8.99 -0.41
N LEU A 401 20.24 8.82 0.34
CA LEU A 401 19.65 7.52 0.65
C LEU A 401 18.82 6.94 -0.50
N ARG A 402 18.52 7.70 -1.57
CA ARG A 402 17.77 7.26 -2.75
C ARG A 402 16.59 6.33 -2.43
N LYS A 403 15.78 6.67 -1.41
CA LYS A 403 14.84 5.74 -0.77
C LYS A 403 13.75 5.28 -1.73
N VAL A 404 13.20 6.19 -2.52
CA VAL A 404 12.13 5.86 -3.46
C VAL A 404 12.67 4.99 -4.59
N GLU A 405 13.83 5.40 -5.10
CA GLU A 405 14.48 4.71 -6.20
C GLU A 405 14.97 3.31 -5.82
N ARG A 406 15.46 3.07 -4.60
CA ARG A 406 15.82 1.72 -4.13
C ARG A 406 14.65 0.73 -4.23
N VAL A 407 13.45 1.16 -3.82
CA VAL A 407 12.24 0.32 -3.94
C VAL A 407 11.92 0.08 -5.41
N SER A 408 12.00 1.14 -6.23
CA SER A 408 11.71 1.07 -7.67
C SER A 408 12.72 0.20 -8.43
N ASP A 409 14.01 0.31 -8.17
CA ASP A 409 15.08 -0.51 -8.75
C ASP A 409 14.92 -1.99 -8.36
N THR A 410 14.44 -2.26 -7.15
CA THR A 410 14.20 -3.63 -6.69
C THR A 410 13.02 -4.26 -7.44
N TRP A 411 11.95 -3.51 -7.69
CA TRP A 411 10.65 -4.09 -8.06
C TRP A 411 9.98 -3.51 -9.31
N LEU A 412 10.17 -2.23 -9.60
CA LEU A 412 9.40 -1.45 -10.56
C LEU A 412 10.23 -1.01 -11.79
N THR A 413 11.40 -1.59 -12.03
CA THR A 413 12.20 -1.33 -13.25
C THR A 413 11.41 -1.52 -14.54
N SER A 414 10.44 -2.44 -14.55
CA SER A 414 9.52 -2.66 -15.67
C SER A 414 8.45 -1.58 -15.82
N CYS A 415 8.30 -0.64 -14.89
CA CYS A 415 7.43 0.54 -14.97
C CYS A 415 8.20 1.82 -15.36
N ILE A 416 9.53 1.82 -15.18
CA ILE A 416 10.40 2.95 -15.53
C ILE A 416 10.61 3.03 -17.04
N ILE A 417 10.65 4.26 -17.56
CA ILE A 417 11.12 4.59 -18.91
C ILE A 417 12.33 5.53 -18.84
N PRO A 418 13.34 5.39 -19.72
CA PRO A 418 14.49 6.31 -19.70
C PRO A 418 14.11 7.71 -20.18
N GLU A 419 14.64 8.75 -19.52
CA GLU A 419 14.45 10.18 -19.85
C GLU A 419 14.73 10.47 -21.34
N ASP A 420 15.74 9.82 -21.91
CA ASP A 420 16.26 10.08 -23.25
C ASP A 420 15.60 9.27 -24.38
N THR A 421 14.56 8.47 -24.13
CA THR A 421 14.03 7.55 -25.16
C THR A 421 13.02 8.26 -26.09
N PRO A 422 13.35 8.55 -27.37
CA PRO A 422 12.51 9.39 -28.23
C PRO A 422 11.42 8.61 -28.98
N SER A 423 11.26 7.30 -28.76
CA SER A 423 10.66 6.43 -29.79
C SER A 423 9.30 5.79 -29.51
N GLN A 424 8.74 5.85 -28.28
CA GLN A 424 7.28 5.77 -28.02
C GLN A 424 6.98 5.57 -26.51
N PRO A 425 6.03 6.32 -25.92
CA PRO A 425 5.47 5.98 -24.61
C PRO A 425 4.77 4.62 -24.64
N ARG A 426 4.75 3.93 -23.51
CA ARG A 426 3.85 2.77 -23.37
C ARG A 426 2.43 3.31 -23.25
N LEU A 427 1.58 2.92 -24.19
CA LEU A 427 0.21 3.45 -24.31
C LEU A 427 -0.69 3.10 -23.14
N THR A 428 -0.33 2.15 -22.28
CA THR A 428 -1.21 1.59 -21.25
C THR A 428 -0.59 1.54 -19.86
N ASP A 429 0.67 1.97 -19.68
CA ASP A 429 1.39 1.96 -18.41
C ASP A 429 1.55 3.35 -17.81
N ALA A 430 1.69 3.40 -16.48
CA ALA A 430 2.28 4.58 -15.84
C ALA A 430 3.74 4.67 -16.28
N ASN A 431 4.02 5.64 -17.14
CA ASN A 431 5.34 5.91 -17.70
C ASN A 431 6.19 6.67 -16.66
N THR A 432 6.75 5.95 -15.68
CA THR A 432 7.53 6.55 -14.58
C THR A 432 8.91 7.02 -15.07
N ILE A 433 9.30 8.25 -14.75
CA ILE A 433 10.65 8.80 -15.01
C ILE A 433 11.29 9.19 -13.67
N PHE A 434 12.47 8.64 -13.37
CA PHE A 434 13.27 9.05 -12.21
C PHE A 434 14.26 10.15 -12.60
N VAL A 435 14.37 11.16 -11.74
CA VAL A 435 15.26 12.31 -11.93
C VAL A 435 15.89 12.73 -10.60
N HIS A 436 16.98 13.50 -10.67
CA HIS A 436 17.78 13.90 -9.50
C HIS A 436 17.83 15.40 -9.28
N SER A 437 17.07 16.18 -10.06
CA SER A 437 16.90 17.62 -9.87
C SER A 437 15.54 18.11 -10.36
N GLU A 438 15.12 19.27 -9.85
CA GLU A 438 13.90 19.94 -10.29
C GLU A 438 13.98 20.33 -11.77
N ASN A 439 15.17 20.69 -12.27
CA ASN A 439 15.38 21.01 -13.69
C ASN A 439 15.21 19.80 -14.61
N GLU A 440 15.69 18.62 -14.19
CA GLU A 440 15.42 17.36 -14.89
C GLU A 440 13.93 17.02 -14.82
N ALA A 441 13.29 17.23 -13.67
CA ALA A 441 11.86 16.98 -13.52
C ALA A 441 11.00 17.82 -14.47
N ILE A 442 11.35 19.10 -14.66
CA ILE A 442 10.70 20.00 -15.62
C ILE A 442 10.81 19.45 -17.04
N ARG A 443 12.00 19.00 -17.47
CA ARG A 443 12.20 18.44 -18.81
C ARG A 443 11.44 17.13 -19.01
N ALA A 444 11.49 16.23 -18.03
CA ALA A 444 10.75 14.97 -18.05
C ALA A 444 9.23 15.21 -18.14
N ALA A 445 8.72 16.17 -17.35
CA ALA A 445 7.31 16.55 -17.37
C ALA A 445 6.87 17.11 -18.73
N GLN A 446 7.67 17.98 -19.34
CA GLN A 446 7.44 18.47 -20.70
C GLN A 446 7.42 17.33 -21.73
N GLY A 447 8.33 16.36 -21.61
CA GLY A 447 8.38 15.18 -22.47
C GLY A 447 7.11 14.33 -22.37
N LEU A 448 6.67 14.03 -21.15
CA LEU A 448 5.43 13.29 -20.92
C LEU A 448 4.20 14.03 -21.47
N LEU A 449 4.09 15.35 -21.26
CA LEU A 449 2.98 16.13 -21.80
C LEU A 449 2.99 16.16 -23.34
N GLY A 450 4.16 16.31 -23.97
CA GLY A 450 4.28 16.26 -25.43
C GLY A 450 3.82 14.92 -26.02
N TRP A 451 3.97 13.81 -25.30
CA TRP A 451 3.42 12.52 -25.70
C TRP A 451 1.89 12.43 -25.56
N ILE A 452 1.29 13.03 -24.53
CA ILE A 452 -0.17 13.14 -24.42
C ILE A 452 -0.73 13.96 -25.59
N GLU A 453 -0.10 15.10 -25.91
CA GLU A 453 -0.46 15.93 -27.06
C GLU A 453 -0.29 15.17 -28.40
N GLY A 454 0.68 14.25 -28.46
CA GLY A 454 0.91 13.33 -29.57
C GLY A 454 -0.09 12.17 -29.66
N GLY A 455 -1.07 12.07 -28.76
CA GLY A 455 -2.15 11.06 -28.78
C GLY A 455 -1.94 9.85 -27.87
N ALA A 456 -0.98 9.89 -26.95
CA ALA A 456 -0.85 8.86 -25.93
C ALA A 456 -1.95 9.00 -24.86
N ASN A 457 -2.65 7.91 -24.55
CA ASN A 457 -3.69 7.88 -23.52
C ASN A 457 -3.36 6.82 -22.46
N TRP A 458 -2.67 7.20 -21.40
CA TRP A 458 -2.34 6.29 -20.29
C TRP A 458 -3.24 6.47 -19.06
N SER A 459 -3.99 7.57 -18.92
CA SER A 459 -4.84 7.77 -17.74
C SER A 459 -6.03 6.83 -17.76
N ARG A 460 -6.08 5.89 -16.82
CA ARG A 460 -7.22 4.96 -16.68
C ARG A 460 -8.37 5.55 -15.84
N VAL A 461 -8.21 6.80 -15.44
CA VAL A 461 -9.19 7.56 -14.66
C VAL A 461 -10.09 8.40 -15.55
N HIS A 462 -9.54 8.92 -16.65
CA HIS A 462 -10.24 9.81 -17.58
C HIS A 462 -10.72 8.98 -18.77
N GLY A 463 -12.03 8.87 -18.96
CA GLY A 463 -12.60 8.19 -20.12
C GLY A 463 -12.57 9.13 -21.32
N ASP A 464 -11.74 8.81 -22.32
CA ASP A 464 -11.85 9.35 -23.68
C ASP A 464 -12.37 8.27 -24.64
#